data_AF-A0A1G3QM52-F1
#
_entry.id   AF-A0A1G3QM52-F1
#
_cell.length_a   1.000
_cell.length_b   1.000
_cell.length_c   1.000
_cell.angle_alpha   90.00
_cell.angle_beta   90.00
_cell.angle_gamma   90.00
#
_symmetry.space_group_name_H-M   'P 1'
#
loop_
_entity.id
_entity.type
_entity.pdbx_description
1 polymer ?
#
loop_
_entity_poly.entity_id
_entity_poly.type
_entity_poly.pdbx_seq_one_letter_code
_entity_poly.pdbx_strand_id
1 'polypeptide(L)'
;MPEDFPETVREMMDGGYPRYLLEQSRTFGEDAYRLVEFVLAPHAYLNARRAQGMLRVMSEHAARPYFNEVCAFALKKRVKLPKTFKWLLDRAGEQQLFDFTIEMSEEGRAMTRPMEDFLQ
;
A
#
# COMPACT_ATOMS: atom_id res chain seq x y z
N MET A 1 10.82 9.67 -34.55
CA MET A 1 11.62 10.27 -33.46
C MET A 1 11.20 9.61 -32.14
N PRO A 2 12.03 9.60 -31.08
CA PRO A 2 11.63 9.07 -29.76
C PRO A 2 10.40 9.78 -29.16
N GLU A 3 10.11 11.00 -29.60
CA GLU A 3 8.95 11.83 -29.25
C GLU A 3 7.61 11.26 -29.70
N ASP A 4 7.61 10.35 -30.67
CA ASP A 4 6.40 9.72 -31.22
C ASP A 4 5.84 8.61 -30.31
N PHE A 5 6.59 8.24 -29.26
CA PHE A 5 6.21 7.17 -28.34
C PHE A 5 5.60 7.72 -27.04
N PRO A 6 4.63 7.02 -26.43
CA PRO A 6 4.10 7.36 -25.12
C PRO A 6 5.21 7.47 -24.06
N GLU A 7 5.07 8.38 -23.09
CA GLU A 7 6.07 8.65 -22.06
C GLU A 7 6.61 7.38 -21.37
N THR A 8 5.71 6.46 -21.03
CA THR A 8 6.01 5.16 -20.43
C THR A 8 6.96 4.31 -21.29
N VAL A 9 6.81 4.38 -22.62
CA VAL A 9 7.62 3.64 -23.59
C VAL A 9 9.00 4.27 -23.73
N ARG A 10 9.06 5.62 -23.70
CA ARG A 10 10.34 6.35 -23.73
C ARG A 10 11.22 6.02 -22.51
N GLU A 11 10.65 6.05 -21.32
CA GLU A 11 11.37 5.74 -20.07
C GLU A 11 11.85 4.28 -19.98
N MET A 12 11.16 3.36 -20.66
CA MET A 12 11.63 1.98 -20.79
C MET A 12 12.84 1.87 -21.72
N MET A 13 12.92 2.71 -22.76
CA MET A 13 14.04 2.73 -23.71
C MET A 13 15.29 3.37 -23.10
N ASP A 14 15.12 4.38 -22.25
CA ASP A 14 16.23 5.09 -21.60
C ASP A 14 16.71 4.43 -20.29
N GLY A 15 16.14 3.28 -19.92
CA GLY A 15 16.47 2.56 -18.68
C GLY A 15 16.00 3.28 -17.40
N GLY A 16 15.28 4.39 -17.49
CA GLY A 16 14.78 5.15 -16.33
C GLY A 16 13.52 4.58 -15.68
N TYR A 17 12.86 3.59 -16.28
CA TYR A 17 11.48 3.23 -15.95
C TYR A 17 11.15 2.98 -14.46
N PRO A 18 11.93 2.20 -13.67
CA PRO A 18 11.62 2.05 -12.25
C PRO A 18 11.74 3.35 -11.45
N ARG A 19 12.69 4.22 -11.81
CA ARG A 19 12.85 5.54 -11.19
C ARG A 19 11.67 6.44 -11.55
N TYR A 20 11.23 6.41 -12.81
CA TYR A 20 10.02 7.11 -13.26
C TYR A 20 8.79 6.68 -12.43
N LEU A 21 8.55 5.37 -12.26
CA LEU A 21 7.44 4.88 -11.44
C LEU A 21 7.53 5.34 -9.98
N LEU A 22 8.74 5.38 -9.42
CA LEU A 22 8.98 5.85 -8.07
C LEU A 22 8.71 7.37 -7.94
N GLU A 23 9.14 8.18 -8.91
CA GLU A 23 8.86 9.61 -8.91
C GLU A 23 7.36 9.89 -9.09
N GLN A 24 6.67 9.13 -9.95
CA GLN A 24 5.20 9.21 -10.07
C GLN A 24 4.50 8.97 -8.73
N SER A 25 5.01 8.05 -7.91
CA SER A 25 4.42 7.75 -6.60
C SER A 25 4.48 8.93 -5.62
N ARG A 26 5.45 9.86 -5.77
CA ARG A 26 5.56 11.05 -4.90
C ARG A 26 4.33 11.95 -4.98
N THR A 27 3.66 11.98 -6.13
CA THR A 27 2.44 12.79 -6.33
C THR A 27 1.29 12.37 -5.40
N PHE A 28 1.33 11.13 -4.89
CA PHE A 28 0.34 10.59 -3.96
C PHE A 28 0.75 10.75 -2.48
N GLY A 29 1.95 11.27 -2.20
CA GLY A 29 2.46 11.49 -0.85
C GLY A 29 3.55 10.51 -0.41
N GLU A 30 4.13 10.78 0.76
CA GLU A 30 5.32 10.08 1.28
C GLU A 30 5.05 8.59 1.58
N ASP A 31 3.89 8.24 2.14
CA ASP A 31 3.56 6.84 2.44
C ASP A 31 3.36 6.01 1.16
N ALA A 32 2.80 6.62 0.11
CA ALA A 32 2.67 5.98 -1.19
C ALA A 32 4.05 5.77 -1.84
N TYR A 33 4.93 6.76 -1.73
CA TYR A 33 6.31 6.66 -2.19
C TYR A 33 7.06 5.50 -1.56
N ARG A 34 7.05 5.43 -0.23
CA ARG A 34 7.70 4.37 0.54
C ARG A 34 7.15 2.98 0.21
N LEU A 35 5.84 2.88 -0.02
CA LEU A 35 5.21 1.63 -0.44
C LEU A 35 5.70 1.21 -1.84
N VAL A 36 5.74 2.12 -2.81
CA VAL A 36 6.23 1.81 -4.16
C VAL A 36 7.71 1.48 -4.18
N GLU A 37 8.53 2.20 -3.42
CA GLU A 37 9.96 1.91 -3.21
C GLU A 37 10.13 0.47 -2.69
N PHE A 38 9.36 0.10 -1.66
CA PHE A 38 9.37 -1.25 -1.11
C PHE A 38 8.93 -2.32 -2.13
N VAL A 39 7.96 -2.03 -2.99
CA VAL A 39 7.51 -2.95 -4.06
C VAL A 39 8.57 -3.13 -5.12
N LEU A 40 9.29 -2.06 -5.49
CA LEU A 40 10.37 -2.11 -6.45
C LEU A 40 11.57 -2.92 -5.91
N ALA A 41 11.83 -2.88 -4.61
CA ALA A 41 12.93 -3.62 -4.00
C ALA A 41 12.72 -5.16 -3.95
N PRO A 42 13.79 -5.96 -4.11
CA PRO A 42 15.18 -5.56 -4.44
C PRO A 42 15.45 -5.43 -5.95
N HIS A 43 14.57 -5.99 -6.81
CA HIS A 43 14.79 -6.05 -8.26
C HIS A 43 13.83 -5.11 -9.01
N ALA A 44 14.22 -3.85 -9.14
CA ALA A 44 13.34 -2.77 -9.60
C ALA A 44 12.70 -3.05 -10.99
N TYR A 45 13.46 -3.51 -11.98
CA TYR A 45 12.91 -3.82 -13.31
C TYR A 45 11.96 -5.02 -13.32
N LEU A 46 12.29 -6.11 -12.62
CA LEU A 46 11.40 -7.28 -12.51
C LEU A 46 10.09 -6.91 -11.80
N ASN A 47 10.16 -5.96 -10.87
CA ASN A 47 9.03 -5.49 -10.08
C ASN A 47 8.29 -4.31 -10.71
N ALA A 48 8.79 -3.72 -11.81
CA ALA A 48 8.24 -2.50 -12.41
C ALA A 48 6.77 -2.68 -12.84
N ARG A 49 6.42 -3.84 -13.42
CA ARG A 49 5.02 -4.14 -13.76
C ARG A 49 4.11 -4.15 -12.54
N ARG A 50 4.62 -4.66 -11.41
CA ARG A 50 3.88 -4.68 -10.14
C ARG A 50 3.70 -3.28 -9.58
N ALA A 51 4.77 -2.49 -9.56
CA ALA A 51 4.75 -1.09 -9.14
C ALA A 51 3.80 -0.24 -10.01
N GLN A 52 3.82 -0.42 -11.33
CA GLN A 52 2.86 0.22 -12.23
C GLN A 52 1.41 -0.15 -11.88
N GLY A 53 1.15 -1.42 -11.56
CA GLY A 53 -0.16 -1.85 -11.07
C GLY A 53 -0.56 -1.19 -9.75
N MET A 54 0.40 -1.00 -8.82
CA MET A 54 0.17 -0.25 -7.58
C MET A 54 -0.22 1.20 -7.87
N LEU A 55 0.53 1.90 -8.73
CA LEU A 55 0.24 3.28 -9.11
C LEU A 55 -1.14 3.45 -9.74
N ARG A 56 -1.57 2.50 -10.57
CA ARG A 56 -2.92 2.51 -11.14
C ARG A 56 -3.98 2.47 -10.04
N VAL A 57 -3.84 1.55 -9.08
CA VAL A 57 -4.75 1.48 -7.92
C VAL A 57 -4.68 2.77 -7.09
N MET A 58 -3.48 3.33 -6.88
CA MET A 58 -3.33 4.60 -6.17
C MET A 58 -4.09 5.73 -6.85
N SER A 59 -4.01 5.86 -8.17
CA SER A 59 -4.72 6.89 -8.92
C SER A 59 -6.25 6.81 -8.80
N GLU A 60 -6.80 5.60 -8.62
CA GLU A 60 -8.24 5.36 -8.44
C GLU A 60 -8.72 5.79 -7.02
N HIS A 61 -7.84 5.82 -6.03
CA HIS A 61 -8.20 6.03 -4.61
C HIS A 61 -7.52 7.22 -3.92
N ALA A 62 -6.60 7.95 -4.58
CA ALA A 62 -5.78 9.00 -3.96
C ALA A 62 -6.58 10.12 -3.29
N ALA A 63 -7.78 10.45 -3.80
CA ALA A 63 -8.64 11.48 -3.24
C ALA A 63 -9.41 11.05 -1.98
N ARG A 64 -9.27 9.79 -1.54
CA ARG A 64 -10.01 9.25 -0.39
C ARG A 64 -9.30 9.61 0.92
N PRO A 65 -10.04 9.99 1.99
CA PRO A 65 -9.44 10.44 3.24
C PRO A 65 -8.59 9.37 3.94
N TYR A 66 -8.94 8.09 3.76
CA TYR A 66 -8.23 6.95 4.34
C TYR A 66 -6.97 6.53 3.56
N PHE A 67 -6.71 7.12 2.38
CA PHE A 67 -5.70 6.63 1.44
C PHE A 67 -4.29 6.50 2.05
N ASN A 68 -3.81 7.55 2.73
CA ASN A 68 -2.47 7.58 3.31
C ASN A 68 -2.32 6.53 4.42
N GLU A 69 -3.34 6.39 5.28
CA GLU A 69 -3.36 5.38 6.33
C GLU A 69 -3.26 3.96 5.75
N VAL A 70 -3.98 3.68 4.66
CA VAL A 70 -3.89 2.37 3.98
C VAL A 70 -2.50 2.14 3.41
N CYS A 71 -1.87 3.18 2.84
CA CYS A 71 -0.50 3.06 2.31
C CYS A 71 0.49 2.70 3.43
N ALA A 72 0.43 3.40 4.56
CA ALA A 72 1.25 3.11 5.74
C ALA A 72 0.99 1.70 6.29
N PHE A 73 -0.29 1.30 6.39
CA PHE A 73 -0.68 -0.03 6.83
C PHE A 73 -0.19 -1.12 5.87
N ALA A 74 -0.37 -0.93 4.56
CA ALA A 74 0.08 -1.85 3.52
C ALA A 74 1.61 -2.03 3.55
N LEU A 75 2.36 -0.95 3.77
CA LEU A 75 3.81 -0.99 3.95
C LEU A 75 4.19 -1.81 5.19
N LYS A 76 3.54 -1.56 6.34
CA LYS A 76 3.75 -2.32 7.58
C LYS A 76 3.45 -3.80 7.40
N LYS A 77 2.40 -4.13 6.64
CA LYS A 77 2.01 -5.51 6.28
C LYS A 77 2.79 -6.09 5.10
N ARG A 78 3.76 -5.36 4.55
CA ARG A 78 4.63 -5.78 3.44
C ARG A 78 3.83 -6.22 2.20
N VAL A 79 2.70 -5.55 1.94
CA VAL A 79 1.86 -5.85 0.77
C VAL A 79 2.60 -5.47 -0.50
N LYS A 80 2.72 -6.44 -1.42
CA LYS A 80 3.34 -6.19 -2.73
C LYS A 80 2.37 -6.25 -3.89
N LEU A 81 1.25 -6.97 -3.76
CA LEU A 81 0.36 -7.27 -4.87
C LEU A 81 -0.70 -6.17 -5.06
N PRO A 82 -0.87 -5.63 -6.29
CA PRO A 82 -1.89 -4.61 -6.56
C PRO A 82 -3.31 -5.03 -6.21
N LYS A 83 -3.65 -6.31 -6.45
CA LYS A 83 -4.98 -6.85 -6.11
C LYS A 83 -5.25 -6.82 -4.61
N THR A 84 -4.26 -7.17 -3.79
CA THR A 84 -4.38 -7.13 -2.32
C THR A 84 -4.46 -5.69 -1.82
N PHE A 85 -3.66 -4.79 -2.39
CA PHE A 85 -3.70 -3.37 -2.03
C PHE A 85 -5.05 -2.73 -2.38
N LYS A 86 -5.58 -3.02 -3.57
CA LYS A 86 -6.92 -2.58 -3.98
C LYS A 86 -7.99 -3.07 -3.00
N TRP A 87 -7.96 -4.34 -2.65
CA TRP A 87 -8.90 -4.90 -1.67
C TRP A 87 -8.85 -4.18 -0.30
N LEU A 88 -7.66 -3.79 0.17
CA LEU A 88 -7.53 -3.01 1.40
C LEU A 88 -8.18 -1.63 1.29
N LEU A 89 -7.97 -0.93 0.18
CA LEU A 89 -8.56 0.39 -0.08
C LEU A 89 -10.09 0.33 -0.25
N ASP A 90 -10.60 -0.72 -0.90
CA ASP A 90 -12.03 -0.95 -1.07
C ASP A 90 -12.67 -1.18 0.31
N ARG A 91 -12.09 -2.08 1.11
CA ARG A 91 -12.59 -2.38 2.46
C ARG A 91 -12.54 -1.16 3.40
N ALA A 92 -11.52 -0.33 3.29
CA ALA A 92 -11.43 0.91 4.04
C ALA A 92 -12.55 1.90 3.68
N GLY A 93 -12.92 1.95 2.40
CA GLY A 93 -14.03 2.76 1.92
C GLY A 93 -15.39 2.29 2.42
N GLU A 94 -15.58 0.97 2.53
CA GLU A 94 -16.78 0.36 3.09
C GLU A 94 -16.91 0.59 4.61
N GLN A 95 -15.80 0.57 5.34
CA GLN A 95 -15.79 0.63 6.81
C GLN A 95 -15.83 2.06 7.38
N GLN A 96 -15.74 3.11 6.54
CA GLN A 96 -15.73 4.55 6.88
C GLN A 96 -14.71 5.03 7.94
N LEU A 97 -14.02 4.14 8.66
CA LEU A 97 -12.86 4.39 9.50
C LEU A 97 -12.05 3.09 9.63
N PHE A 98 -10.73 3.20 9.54
CA PHE A 98 -9.80 2.18 10.00
C PHE A 98 -9.77 2.18 11.54
N ASP A 99 -10.90 1.88 12.17
CA ASP A 99 -10.95 1.70 13.61
C ASP A 99 -10.40 0.29 13.92
N PHE A 100 -9.07 0.18 14.00
CA PHE A 100 -8.39 -1.02 14.47
C PHE A 100 -8.45 -1.18 15.99
N THR A 101 -9.13 -0.29 16.71
CA THR A 101 -9.56 -0.54 18.08
C THR A 101 -10.61 -1.64 18.04
N ILE A 102 -10.15 -2.88 18.23
CA ILE A 102 -11.03 -3.92 18.76
C ILE A 102 -11.47 -3.38 20.13
N GLU A 103 -12.63 -2.73 20.20
CA GLU A 103 -13.29 -2.48 21.48
C GLU A 103 -13.53 -3.87 22.08
N MET A 104 -12.68 -4.23 23.04
CA MET A 104 -12.81 -5.48 23.76
C MET A 104 -14.15 -5.41 24.50
N SER A 105 -15.10 -6.25 24.09
CA SER A 105 -16.40 -6.32 24.77
C SER A 105 -16.19 -6.66 26.25
N GLU A 106 -17.13 -6.28 27.12
CA GLU A 106 -17.03 -6.60 28.55
C GLU A 106 -16.86 -8.11 28.77
N GLU A 107 -17.49 -8.94 27.93
CA GLU A 107 -17.37 -10.40 27.95
C GLU A 107 -15.96 -10.86 27.57
N GLY A 108 -15.31 -10.21 26.59
CA GLY A 108 -13.92 -10.47 26.23
C GLY A 108 -12.93 -10.14 27.35
N ARG A 109 -13.22 -9.08 28.13
CA ARG A 109 -12.44 -8.71 29.32
C ARG A 109 -12.65 -9.71 30.48
N ALA A 110 -13.83 -10.30 30.60
CA ALA A 110 -14.13 -11.31 31.61
C ALA A 110 -13.47 -12.67 31.32
N MET A 111 -13.04 -12.91 30.08
CA MET A 111 -12.37 -14.14 29.65
C MET A 111 -10.85 -14.13 29.90
N THR A 112 -10.24 -12.97 30.16
CA THR A 112 -8.83 -12.88 30.57
C THR A 112 -8.71 -13.12 32.07
N ARG A 113 -8.44 -14.36 32.46
CA ARG A 113 -8.07 -14.70 33.84
C ARG A 113 -6.61 -14.30 34.11
N PRO A 114 -6.30 -13.67 35.26
CA PRO A 114 -4.91 -13.43 35.66
C PRO A 114 -4.20 -14.77 35.88
N MET A 115 -2.93 -14.84 35.47
CA MET A 115 -2.09 -16.04 35.52
C MET A 115 -1.87 -16.59 36.95
N GLU A 116 -2.24 -15.79 37.96
CA GLU A 116 -2.19 -16.08 39.39
C GLU A 116 -3.11 -17.24 39.81
N ASP A 117 -4.17 -17.53 39.04
CA ASP A 117 -5.11 -18.64 39.31
C ASP A 117 -4.52 -20.05 39.02
N PHE A 118 -3.34 -20.14 38.40
CA PHE A 118 -2.74 -21.42 37.99
C PHE A 118 -1.60 -21.90 38.91
N LEU A 119 -1.33 -21.21 40.02
CA LEU A 119 -0.25 -21.53 40.96
C LEU A 119 -0.73 -21.98 42.36
N GLN A 120 -1.91 -22.60 42.46
CA GLN A 120 -2.36 -23.31 43.67
C GLN A 120 -2.22 -24.82 43.55
#